data_AF-A0A4U0W1N5-F1
#
_entry.id   AF-A0A4U0W1N5-F1
#
_cell.length_a   1.000
_cell.length_b   1.000
_cell.length_c   1.000
_cell.angle_alpha   90.00
_cell.angle_beta   90.00
_cell.angle_gamma   90.00
#
_symmetry.space_group_name_H-M   'P 1'
#
loop_
_entity.id
_entity.type
_entity.pdbx_description
1 polymer ?
#
loop_
_entity_poly.entity_id
_entity_poly.type
_entity_poly.pdbx_seq_one_letter_code
_entity_poly.pdbx_strand_id
1 'polypeptide(L)'
;MFGWGAKSSSSTASTSSAPAESTPTPLRPCVRTLESLIEEELPIQRHSVAMEGGMPSCLTLFDNFFLCYSLGSQIKSVYRHGTPRDCMPKFEDFKFCMSIKGLSEERRDELWVRRRAEWWARRRLGKSSEDVWEARRDVYTDPLEEKRRQAAAETAGSDTAAAPAAT
;
A
#
# COMPACT_ATOMS: atom_id res chain seq x y z
N MET A 1 11.56 -4.67 -59.03
CA MET A 1 10.89 -5.36 -57.90
C MET A 1 11.60 -4.84 -56.65
N PHE A 2 11.04 -4.07 -55.72
CA PHE A 2 9.69 -4.06 -55.15
C PHE A 2 9.22 -2.61 -54.91
N GLY A 3 7.95 -2.35 -55.20
CA GLY A 3 7.37 -1.00 -55.24
C GLY A 3 6.94 -0.46 -53.86
N TRP A 4 7.15 0.85 -53.67
CA TRP A 4 6.49 1.64 -52.63
C TRP A 4 5.07 1.97 -53.07
N GLY A 5 4.09 1.37 -52.39
CA GLY A 5 2.68 1.66 -52.58
C GLY A 5 2.24 2.83 -51.71
N ALA A 6 2.06 4.00 -52.34
CA ALA A 6 1.24 5.06 -51.79
C ALA A 6 -0.24 4.68 -51.89
N LYS A 7 -0.99 4.83 -50.81
CA LYS A 7 -2.46 4.88 -50.85
C LYS A 7 -2.95 6.08 -50.06
N SER A 8 -3.33 7.11 -50.82
CA SER A 8 -4.23 8.17 -50.39
C SER A 8 -5.65 7.63 -50.45
N SER A 9 -6.46 7.89 -49.42
CA SER A 9 -7.92 7.79 -49.51
C SER A 9 -8.51 8.78 -48.50
N SER A 10 -9.09 9.84 -49.04
CA SER A 10 -9.95 10.80 -48.36
C SER A 10 -11.36 10.23 -48.16
N SER A 11 -12.16 11.00 -47.40
CA SER A 11 -13.62 10.90 -47.22
C SER A 11 -14.02 9.98 -46.07
N THR A 12 -14.88 10.35 -45.11
CA THR A 12 -15.89 11.42 -45.07
C THR A 12 -16.23 11.68 -43.59
N ALA A 13 -16.57 12.93 -43.26
CA ALA A 13 -17.17 13.27 -41.99
C ALA A 13 -18.50 12.52 -41.79
N SER A 14 -18.74 12.04 -40.58
CA SER A 14 -20.07 11.67 -40.10
C SER A 14 -20.16 12.04 -38.64
N THR A 15 -20.68 13.24 -38.42
CA THR A 15 -21.27 13.68 -37.16
C THR A 15 -22.41 12.71 -36.85
N SER A 16 -22.26 11.93 -35.79
CA SER A 16 -23.37 11.21 -35.15
C SER A 16 -23.38 11.60 -33.69
N SER A 17 -24.13 12.65 -33.40
CA SER A 17 -24.62 12.98 -32.07
C SER A 17 -25.51 11.84 -31.57
N ALA A 18 -25.10 11.19 -30.48
CA ALA A 18 -25.99 10.38 -29.66
C ALA A 18 -25.89 10.85 -28.19
N PRO A 19 -27.00 10.76 -27.44
CA PRO A 19 -27.30 11.67 -26.36
C PRO A 19 -26.63 11.25 -25.05
N ALA A 20 -26.42 12.25 -24.20
CA ALA A 20 -26.04 12.07 -22.81
C ALA A 20 -27.09 11.23 -22.08
N GLU A 21 -26.74 9.99 -21.78
CA GLU A 21 -27.44 9.21 -20.77
C GLU A 21 -26.59 9.25 -19.49
N SER A 22 -27.13 9.98 -18.53
CA SER A 22 -26.55 10.26 -17.23
C SER A 22 -26.59 9.01 -16.35
N THR A 23 -25.59 8.14 -16.49
CA THR A 23 -25.15 7.37 -15.33
C THR A 23 -24.58 8.39 -14.35
N PRO A 24 -25.00 8.40 -13.06
CA PRO A 24 -24.33 9.24 -12.07
C PRO A 24 -22.90 8.71 -11.95
N THR A 25 -21.99 9.28 -12.75
CA THR A 25 -20.56 9.27 -12.44
C THR A 25 -20.49 9.85 -11.04
N PRO A 26 -20.04 9.10 -10.02
CA PRO A 26 -19.86 9.69 -8.72
C PRO A 26 -18.90 10.86 -8.92
N LEU A 27 -19.41 12.08 -8.71
CA LEU A 27 -18.61 13.29 -8.71
C LEU A 27 -17.54 13.05 -7.65
N ARG A 28 -16.31 12.83 -8.12
CA ARG A 28 -15.14 12.56 -7.29
C ARG A 28 -15.05 13.65 -6.22
N PRO A 29 -15.02 13.34 -4.92
CA PRO A 29 -14.26 14.17 -4.01
C PRO A 29 -12.80 14.03 -4.45
N CYS A 30 -12.30 15.01 -5.20
CA CYS A 30 -10.95 15.02 -5.78
C CYS A 30 -9.85 15.25 -4.72
N VAL A 31 -10.10 14.85 -3.47
CA VAL A 31 -9.22 15.13 -2.34
C VAL A 31 -9.09 13.85 -1.53
N ARG A 32 -8.01 13.11 -1.76
CA ARG A 32 -7.62 12.02 -0.86
C ARG A 32 -7.27 12.65 0.49
N THR A 33 -7.98 12.23 1.53
CA THR A 33 -7.68 12.67 2.89
C THR A 33 -6.57 11.80 3.47
N LEU A 34 -5.81 12.34 4.42
CA LEU A 34 -4.79 11.57 5.14
C LEU A 34 -5.41 10.33 5.79
N GLU A 35 -6.60 10.48 6.39
CA GLU A 35 -7.30 9.40 7.09
C GLU A 35 -7.72 8.27 6.14
N SER A 36 -8.31 8.61 4.98
CA SER A 36 -8.67 7.59 3.98
C SER A 36 -7.45 6.82 3.46
N LEU A 37 -6.32 7.50 3.26
CA LEU A 37 -5.07 6.85 2.85
C LEU A 37 -4.49 5.93 3.93
N ILE A 38 -4.62 6.31 5.20
CA ILE A 38 -4.20 5.45 6.32
C ILE A 38 -5.03 4.17 6.31
N GLU A 39 -6.35 4.26 6.14
CA GLU A 39 -7.23 3.09 6.14
C GLU A 39 -6.92 2.12 4.99
N GLU A 40 -6.58 2.63 3.81
CA GLU A 40 -6.11 1.83 2.67
C GLU A 40 -4.75 1.16 2.94
N GLU A 41 -3.82 1.85 3.61
CA GLU A 41 -2.47 1.35 3.90
C GLU A 41 -2.42 0.34 5.04
N LEU A 42 -3.30 0.47 6.05
CA LEU A 42 -3.32 -0.42 7.22
C LEU A 42 -3.30 -1.93 6.86
N PRO A 43 -4.17 -2.47 5.99
CA PRO A 43 -4.11 -3.89 5.63
C PRO A 43 -2.79 -4.28 4.97
N ILE A 44 -2.26 -3.43 4.08
CA ILE A 44 -0.97 -3.67 3.40
C ILE A 44 0.16 -3.73 4.43
N GLN A 45 0.20 -2.77 5.36
CA GLN A 45 1.23 -2.73 6.38
C GLN A 45 1.10 -3.89 7.37
N ARG A 46 -0.11 -4.28 7.78
CA ARG A 46 -0.36 -5.48 8.61
C ARG A 46 0.22 -6.72 7.96
N HIS A 47 -0.05 -6.92 6.67
CA HIS A 47 0.49 -8.06 5.92
C HIS A 47 2.01 -8.00 5.80
N SER A 48 2.59 -6.83 5.53
CA SER A 48 4.05 -6.69 5.44
C SER A 48 4.76 -6.98 6.76
N VAL A 49 4.24 -6.47 7.88
CA VAL A 49 4.82 -6.67 9.21
C VAL A 49 4.64 -8.12 9.67
N ALA A 50 3.51 -8.74 9.37
CA ALA A 50 3.31 -10.17 9.63
C ALA A 50 4.33 -11.05 8.89
N MET A 51 4.63 -10.72 7.62
CA MET A 51 5.65 -11.44 6.84
C MET A 51 7.08 -11.18 7.35
N GLU A 52 7.34 -9.99 7.91
CA GLU A 52 8.62 -9.63 8.56
C GLU A 52 8.80 -10.28 9.95
N GLY A 53 7.75 -10.90 10.52
CA GLY A 53 7.77 -11.53 11.84
C GLY A 53 7.50 -10.57 13.01
N GLY A 54 6.80 -9.46 12.77
CA GLY A 54 6.45 -8.46 13.78
C GLY A 54 7.34 -7.21 13.74
N MET A 55 7.23 -6.37 14.77
CA MET A 55 8.07 -5.17 14.89
C MET A 55 9.55 -5.55 15.15
N PRO A 56 10.51 -4.97 14.41
CA PRO A 56 11.93 -5.20 14.66
C PRO A 56 12.38 -4.73 16.05
N SER A 57 13.43 -5.36 16.58
CA SER A 57 14.10 -4.93 17.82
C SER A 57 14.61 -3.49 17.76
N CYS A 58 14.62 -2.79 18.89
CA CYS A 58 15.13 -1.41 18.93
C CYS A 58 16.62 -1.33 18.55
N LEU A 59 17.41 -2.39 18.80
CA LEU A 59 18.81 -2.44 18.39
C LEU A 59 18.95 -2.53 16.87
N THR A 60 18.09 -3.30 16.19
CA THR A 60 18.14 -3.38 14.72
C THR A 60 17.74 -2.05 14.10
N LEU A 61 16.77 -1.33 14.67
CA LEU A 61 16.42 0.02 14.23
C LEU A 61 17.55 1.03 14.46
N PHE A 62 18.28 0.90 15.57
CA PHE A 62 19.47 1.69 15.84
C PHE A 62 20.59 1.42 14.82
N ASP A 63 20.88 0.15 14.52
CA ASP A 63 21.89 -0.22 13.53
C ASP A 63 21.53 0.33 12.14
N ASN A 64 20.24 0.31 11.76
CA ASN A 64 19.77 0.91 10.52
C ASN A 64 20.03 2.42 10.46
N PHE A 65 19.85 3.13 11.58
CA PHE A 65 20.17 4.55 11.67
C PHE A 65 21.68 4.80 11.52
N PHE A 66 22.53 4.05 12.24
CA PHE A 66 23.99 4.18 12.13
C PHE A 66 24.52 3.85 10.74
N LEU A 67 23.99 2.79 10.11
CA LEU A 67 24.34 2.41 8.74
C LEU A 67 23.96 3.48 7.73
N CYS A 68 22.89 4.25 7.97
CA CYS A 68 22.53 5.38 7.11
C CYS A 68 23.59 6.50 7.17
N TYR A 69 24.12 6.80 8.36
CA TYR A 69 25.19 7.79 8.58
C TYR A 69 26.58 7.30 8.19
N SER A 70 26.75 6.01 7.92
CA SER A 70 28.04 5.46 7.49
C SER A 70 28.59 6.22 6.29
N LEU A 71 29.90 6.49 6.34
CA LEU A 71 30.60 7.31 5.34
C LEU A 71 30.38 6.78 3.92
N GLY A 72 30.40 5.45 3.75
CA GLY A 72 30.17 4.80 2.45
C GLY A 72 28.78 5.07 1.85
N SER A 73 27.72 5.00 2.67
CA SER A 73 26.35 5.29 2.22
C SER A 73 26.18 6.78 1.86
N GLN A 74 26.78 7.67 2.65
CA GLN A 74 26.68 9.11 2.44
C GLN A 74 27.44 9.58 1.19
N ILE A 75 28.67 9.09 0.96
CA ILE A 75 29.45 9.41 -0.24
C ILE A 75 28.70 9.00 -1.51
N LYS A 76 28.09 7.80 -1.54
CA LYS A 76 27.31 7.33 -2.69
C LYS A 76 26.11 8.24 -2.98
N SER A 77 25.45 8.76 -1.94
CA SER A 77 24.34 9.69 -2.09
C SER A 77 24.77 11.03 -2.64
N VAL A 78 25.84 11.59 -2.08
CA VAL A 78 26.40 12.87 -2.57
C VAL A 78 26.83 12.72 -4.03
N TYR A 79 27.45 11.61 -4.40
CA TYR A 79 27.81 11.34 -5.79
C TYR A 79 26.60 11.24 -6.73
N ARG A 80 25.52 10.55 -6.32
CA ARG A 80 24.35 10.32 -7.20
C ARG A 80 23.34 11.46 -7.23
N HIS A 81 23.14 12.13 -6.10
CA HIS A 81 22.07 13.11 -5.90
C HIS A 81 22.58 14.50 -5.53
N GLY A 82 23.89 14.68 -5.29
CA GLY A 82 24.47 15.97 -4.91
C GLY A 82 24.24 16.38 -3.46
N THR A 83 23.48 15.59 -2.69
CA THR A 83 23.14 15.87 -1.29
C THR A 83 23.37 14.63 -0.42
N PRO A 84 23.75 14.82 0.86
CA PRO A 84 23.73 13.73 1.83
C PRO A 84 22.30 13.18 1.95
N ARG A 85 22.17 11.91 2.33
CA ARG A 85 20.83 11.34 2.60
C ARG A 85 20.31 11.86 3.92
N ASP A 86 19.02 12.18 3.93
CA ASP A 86 18.29 12.40 5.16
C ASP A 86 18.09 11.05 5.89
N CYS A 87 18.70 10.94 7.06
CA CYS A 87 18.65 9.76 7.92
C CYS A 87 17.71 9.97 9.12
N MET A 88 17.09 11.14 9.26
CA MET A 88 16.17 11.43 10.36
C MET A 88 15.00 10.45 10.49
N PRO A 89 14.35 9.98 9.40
CA PRO A 89 13.25 9.02 9.54
C PRO A 89 13.66 7.73 10.29
N LYS A 90 14.90 7.26 10.10
CA LYS A 90 15.42 6.08 10.80
C LYS A 90 15.68 6.35 12.28
N PHE A 91 16.11 7.55 12.61
CA PHE A 91 16.25 7.98 14.00
C PHE A 91 14.91 8.04 14.71
N GLU A 92 13.88 8.56 14.04
CA GLU A 92 12.53 8.63 14.58
C GLU A 92 11.94 7.25 14.86
N ASP A 93 12.21 6.26 14.00
CA ASP A 93 11.81 4.87 14.23
C ASP A 93 12.49 4.27 15.48
N PHE A 94 13.79 4.52 15.65
CA PHE A 94 14.52 4.12 16.85
C PHE A 94 13.94 4.78 18.12
N LYS A 95 13.73 6.10 18.08
CA LYS A 95 13.14 6.84 19.19
C LYS A 95 11.74 6.33 19.53
N PHE A 96 10.94 6.02 18.52
CA PHE A 96 9.62 5.44 18.69
C PHE A 96 9.69 4.08 19.38
N CYS A 97 10.57 3.18 18.93
CA CYS A 97 10.77 1.89 19.57
C CYS A 97 11.12 2.02 21.06
N MET A 98 12.02 2.95 21.39
CA MET A 98 12.38 3.23 22.78
C MET A 98 11.19 3.76 23.60
N SER A 99 10.31 4.56 23.01
CA SER A 99 9.13 5.10 23.70
C SER A 99 8.06 4.05 24.01
N ILE A 100 7.94 2.99 23.20
CA ILE A 100 6.92 1.94 23.35
C ILE A 100 7.46 0.63 23.95
N LYS A 101 8.73 0.61 24.39
CA LYS A 101 9.42 -0.61 24.85
C LYS A 101 8.71 -1.33 26.01
N GLY A 102 7.93 -0.61 26.83
CA GLY A 102 7.20 -1.17 27.96
C GLY A 102 5.85 -1.81 27.63
N LEU A 103 5.39 -1.76 26.38
CA LEU A 103 4.10 -2.32 25.96
C LEU A 103 4.22 -3.82 25.63
N SER A 104 3.08 -4.54 25.64
CA SER A 104 3.01 -5.91 25.14
C SER A 104 3.42 -5.99 23.66
N GLU A 105 3.90 -7.16 23.23
CA GLU A 105 4.35 -7.38 21.85
C GLU A 105 3.26 -7.12 20.81
N GLU A 106 2.07 -7.66 21.03
CA GLU A 106 0.90 -7.44 20.18
C GLU A 106 0.59 -5.94 20.01
N ARG A 107 0.63 -5.18 21.11
CA ARG A 107 0.35 -3.74 21.06
C ARG A 107 1.48 -2.96 20.39
N ARG A 108 2.73 -3.40 20.53
CA ARG A 108 3.88 -2.79 19.82
C ARG A 108 3.72 -2.98 18.31
N ASP A 109 3.32 -4.16 17.87
CA ASP A 109 3.12 -4.47 16.46
C ASP A 109 1.97 -3.66 15.85
N GLU A 110 0.84 -3.55 16.55
CA GLU A 110 -0.29 -2.72 16.10
C GLU A 110 0.11 -1.24 15.92
N LEU A 111 0.83 -0.69 16.90
CA LEU A 111 1.31 0.69 16.85
C LEU A 111 2.35 0.88 15.74
N TRP A 112 3.20 -0.11 15.51
CA TRP A 112 4.20 -0.10 14.43
C TRP A 112 3.56 -0.09 13.05
N VAL A 113 2.58 -0.97 12.84
CA VAL A 113 1.77 -1.03 11.62
C VAL A 113 1.11 0.31 11.35
N ARG A 114 0.45 0.89 12.35
CA ARG A 114 -0.22 2.18 12.22
C ARG A 114 0.76 3.29 11.87
N ARG A 115 1.91 3.37 12.54
CA ARG A 115 2.95 4.35 12.26
C ARG A 115 3.48 4.23 10.83
N ARG A 116 3.72 3.00 10.35
CA ARG A 116 4.12 2.76 8.95
C ARG A 116 3.02 3.21 7.98
N ALA A 117 1.76 2.89 8.26
CA ALA A 117 0.64 3.31 7.43
C ALA A 117 0.54 4.84 7.35
N GLU A 118 0.66 5.54 8.47
CA GLU A 118 0.70 7.01 8.52
C GLU A 118 1.87 7.60 7.72
N TRP A 119 3.05 6.99 7.81
CA TRP A 119 4.22 7.44 7.06
C TRP A 119 4.06 7.26 5.54
N TRP A 120 3.51 6.12 5.11
CA TRP A 120 3.20 5.87 3.70
C TRP A 120 2.09 6.79 3.19
N ALA A 121 1.01 6.95 3.97
CA ALA A 121 -0.08 7.86 3.66
C ALA A 121 0.41 9.30 3.49
N ARG A 122 1.28 9.80 4.37
CA ARG A 122 1.90 11.14 4.23
C ARG A 122 2.68 11.31 2.94
N ARG A 123 3.38 10.27 2.48
CA ARG A 123 4.09 10.32 1.20
C ARG A 123 3.12 10.32 0.02
N ARG A 124 2.04 9.53 0.09
CA ARG A 124 1.00 9.45 -0.94
C ARG A 124 0.09 10.67 -0.99
N LEU A 125 0.04 11.47 0.07
CA LEU A 125 -0.73 12.72 0.14
C LEU A 125 -0.13 13.83 -0.75
N GLY A 126 1.17 13.77 -1.07
CA GLY A 126 1.78 14.66 -2.05
C GLY A 126 1.29 14.38 -3.47
N LYS A 127 1.69 15.21 -4.44
CA LYS A 127 1.41 14.97 -5.87
C LYS A 127 1.93 13.59 -6.27
N SER A 128 1.02 12.66 -6.54
CA SER A 128 1.33 11.26 -6.83
C SER A 128 0.75 10.88 -8.18
N SER A 129 1.38 9.92 -8.87
CA SER A 129 0.81 9.34 -10.09
C SER A 129 -0.57 8.72 -9.85
N GLU A 130 -0.86 8.36 -8.60
CA GLU A 130 -2.16 7.84 -8.19
C GLU A 130 -3.29 8.87 -8.40
N ASP A 131 -3.00 10.17 -8.46
CA ASP A 131 -4.01 11.20 -8.73
C ASP A 131 -4.60 11.09 -10.15
N VAL A 132 -3.85 10.48 -11.07
CA VAL A 132 -4.25 10.25 -12.47
C VAL A 132 -4.62 8.79 -12.70
N TRP A 133 -3.93 7.85 -12.03
CA TRP A 133 -4.03 6.42 -12.27
C TRP A 133 -4.52 5.66 -11.04
N GLU A 134 -5.53 4.81 -11.20
CA GLU A 134 -6.01 3.95 -10.12
C GLU A 134 -5.39 2.56 -10.19
N ALA A 135 -5.07 2.00 -9.01
CA ALA A 135 -4.58 0.62 -8.91
C ALA A 135 -5.66 -0.36 -9.39
N ARG A 136 -5.25 -1.32 -10.22
CA ARG A 136 -6.16 -2.32 -10.79
C ARG A 136 -6.49 -3.36 -9.72
N ARG A 137 -7.77 -3.48 -9.35
CA ARG A 137 -8.25 -4.31 -8.23
C ARG A 137 -8.62 -5.75 -8.63
N ASP A 138 -8.73 -6.01 -9.94
CA ASP A 138 -9.40 -7.18 -10.52
C ASP A 138 -8.46 -8.13 -11.30
N VAL A 139 -7.13 -7.98 -11.19
CA VAL A 139 -6.16 -8.75 -12.01
C VAL A 139 -5.97 -10.18 -11.52
N TYR A 140 -6.09 -10.41 -10.22
CA TYR A 140 -5.77 -11.70 -9.62
C TYR A 140 -6.83 -12.03 -8.58
N THR A 141 -7.34 -13.26 -8.59
CA THR A 141 -8.06 -13.80 -7.45
C THR A 141 -7.06 -13.92 -6.32
N ASP A 142 -7.23 -13.14 -5.25
CA ASP A 142 -6.33 -13.23 -4.10
C ASP A 142 -6.47 -14.63 -3.48
N PRO A 143 -5.44 -15.51 -3.55
CA PRO A 143 -5.53 -16.84 -2.96
C PRO A 143 -5.71 -16.78 -1.44
N LEU A 144 -5.41 -15.65 -0.80
CA LEU A 144 -5.70 -15.43 0.62
C LEU A 144 -7.18 -15.13 0.87
N GLU A 145 -7.88 -14.47 -0.05
CA GLU A 145 -9.34 -14.34 0.03
C GLU A 145 -10.02 -15.70 -0.08
N GLU A 146 -9.57 -16.55 -1.00
CA GLU A 146 -10.08 -17.92 -1.11
C GLU A 146 -9.86 -18.71 0.18
N LYS A 147 -8.65 -18.64 0.75
CA LYS A 147 -8.34 -19.26 2.05
C LYS A 147 -9.19 -18.70 3.20
N ARG A 148 -9.44 -17.38 3.24
CA ARG A 148 -10.33 -16.76 4.24
C ARG A 148 -11.77 -17.23 4.09
N ARG A 149 -12.27 -17.35 2.86
CA ARG A 149 -13.61 -17.90 2.56
C ARG A 149 -13.71 -19.37 2.96
N GLN A 150 -12.65 -20.16 2.74
CA GLN A 150 -12.56 -21.56 3.18
C GLN A 150 -12.57 -21.67 4.71
N ALA A 151 -11.72 -20.91 5.40
CA ALA A 151 -11.69 -20.89 6.87
C ALA A 151 -13.04 -20.45 7.48
N ALA A 152 -13.71 -19.45 6.88
CA ALA A 152 -15.03 -19.01 7.32
C ALA A 152 -16.12 -20.09 7.09
N ALA A 153 -16.04 -20.83 5.98
CA ALA A 153 -16.93 -21.96 5.71
C ALA A 153 -16.70 -23.13 6.67
N GLU A 154 -15.44 -23.40 7.06
CA GLU A 154 -15.08 -24.41 8.06
C GLU A 154 -15.62 -24.03 9.45
N THR A 155 -15.49 -22.77 9.87
CA THR A 155 -16.04 -22.30 11.16
C THR A 155 -17.58 -22.33 11.18
N ALA A 156 -18.24 -22.00 10.07
CA ALA A 156 -19.70 -22.11 9.96
C ALA A 156 -20.18 -23.58 9.98
N GLY A 157 -19.38 -24.50 9.43
CA GLY A 157 -19.64 -25.94 9.47
C GLY A 157 -19.50 -26.53 10.88
N SER A 158 -18.53 -26.08 11.68
CA SER A 158 -18.35 -26.57 13.05
C SER A 158 -19.46 -26.16 14.01
N ASP A 159 -20.02 -24.95 13.85
CA ASP A 159 -21.12 -24.47 14.69
C ASP A 159 -22.45 -25.20 14.43
N THR A 160 -22.62 -25.77 13.24
CA THR A 160 -23.82 -26.53 12.86
C THR A 160 -23.79 -27.98 13.40
N ALA A 161 -22.61 -28.52 13.72
CA ALA A 161 -22.44 -29.88 14.25
C ALA A 161 -22.64 -29.99 15.78
N ALA A 162 -22.75 -28.87 16.50
CA ALA A 162 -22.90 -28.81 17.95
C ALA A 162 -24.38 -28.66 18.42
N ALA A 163 -25.36 -29.02 17.58
CA ALA A 163 -26.76 -29.09 18.01
C ALA A 163 -26.95 -30.29 18.97
N PRO A 164 -27.35 -30.08 20.24
CA PRO A 164 -27.48 -31.17 21.20
C PRO A 164 -28.66 -32.08 20.85
N ALA A 165 -28.43 -33.39 20.91
CA ALA A 165 -29.48 -34.40 20.90
C ALA A 165 -30.48 -34.12 22.04
N ALA A 166 -31.65 -33.61 21.68
CA ALA A 166 -32.79 -33.52 22.60
C ALA A 166 -33.35 -34.93 22.83
N THR A 167 -33.67 -35.16 24.10
CA THR A 167 -33.93 -36.42 24.80
C THR A 167 -35.24 -37.09 24.41
#